data_AF-C4IJV6-F1
#
_entry.id   AF-C4IJV6-F1
#
_cell.length_a   1.000
_cell.length_b   1.000
_cell.length_c   1.000
_cell.angle_alpha   90.00
_cell.angle_beta   90.00
_cell.angle_gamma   90.00
#
_symmetry.space_group_name_H-M   'P 1'
#
loop_
_entity.id
_entity.type
_entity.pdbx_description
1 polymer ?
#
loop_
_entity_poly.entity_id
_entity_poly.type
_entity_poly.pdbx_seq_one_letter_code
_entity_poly.pdbx_strand_id
1 'polypeptide(L)' 'MGNIIKINMYVENKRKRNNKLELKNVEEDILKYNDWLRRTNREDKIENYEKFLQAR' A
#
# COMPACT_ATOMS: atom_id res chain seq x y z
N MET A 1 1.47 2.71 10.17
CA MET A 1 0.99 3.26 8.89
C MET A 1 1.96 4.21 8.18
N GLY A 2 2.79 4.98 8.90
CA GLY A 2 3.55 6.10 8.29
C GLY A 2 4.61 5.71 7.24
N ASN A 3 5.19 4.51 7.30
CA ASN A 3 6.25 4.11 6.35
C ASN A 3 5.70 3.39 5.11
N ILE A 4 4.63 2.61 5.25
CA ILE A 4 4.05 1.85 4.12
C ILE A 4 3.29 2.77 3.16
N ILE A 5 2.58 3.78 3.68
CA ILE A 5 1.95 4.83 2.87
C ILE A 5 2.99 5.57 2.02
N LYS A 6 4.15 5.89 2.60
CA LYS A 6 5.27 6.54 1.88
C LYS A 6 5.85 5.65 0.79
N ILE A 7 5.99 4.35 1.05
CA ILE A 7 6.47 3.38 0.05
C ILE A 7 5.47 3.27 -1.10
N ASN A 8 4.17 3.18 -0.82
CA ASN A 8 3.14 3.14 -1.87
C ASN A 8 3.07 4.43 -2.68
N MET A 9 3.10 5.59 -2.03
CA MET A 9 3.21 6.87 -2.73
C MET A 9 4.48 6.93 -3.60
N TYR A 10 5.62 6.48 -3.07
CA TYR A 10 6.87 6.50 -3.82
C TYR A 10 6.83 5.57 -5.04
N VAL A 11 6.34 4.33 -4.88
CA VAL A 11 6.23 3.35 -5.97
C VAL A 11 5.27 3.83 -7.06
N GLU A 12 4.09 4.34 -6.68
CA GLU A 12 3.12 4.86 -7.63
C GLU A 12 3.63 6.11 -8.36
N ASN A 13 4.31 7.02 -7.66
CA ASN A 13 4.95 8.18 -8.26
C ASN A 13 6.11 7.79 -9.20
N LYS A 14 6.84 6.70 -8.90
CA LYS A 14 7.94 6.20 -9.74
C LYS A 14 7.43 5.42 -10.96
N ARG A 15 6.29 4.72 -10.85
CA ARG A 15 5.63 4.00 -11.94
C ARG A 15 5.02 4.95 -12.96
N LYS A 16 4.47 6.09 -12.53
CA LYS A 16 3.89 7.10 -13.43
C LYS A 16 4.89 8.24 -13.70
N ARG A 17 5.82 8.02 -14.64
CA ARG A 17 6.59 9.13 -15.27
C ARG A 17 5.73 10.07 -16.14
N ASN A 18 4.44 9.77 -16.38
CA ASN A 18 3.63 10.48 -17.37
C ASN A 18 2.14 10.69 -17.05
N ASN A 19 1.62 10.26 -15.88
CA ASN A 19 0.20 10.43 -15.60
C ASN A 19 -0.04 10.93 -14.18
N LYS A 20 -1.02 11.83 -14.05
CA LYS A 20 -1.47 12.43 -12.79
C LYS A 20 -1.63 11.34 -11.73
N LEU A 21 -1.00 11.55 -10.59
CA LEU A 21 -1.05 10.65 -9.45
C LEU A 21 -2.52 10.52 -9.04
N GLU A 22 -3.13 9.38 -9.30
CA GLU A 22 -4.54 9.15 -8.95
C GLU A 22 -4.57 8.73 -7.48
N LEU A 23 -4.57 9.75 -6.61
CA LEU A 23 -4.62 9.61 -5.16
C LEU A 23 -5.67 8.58 -4.70
N LYS A 24 -6.80 8.50 -5.41
CA LYS A 24 -7.84 7.49 -5.21
C LYS A 24 -7.33 6.05 -5.20
N ASN A 25 -6.44 5.69 -6.13
CA ASN A 25 -5.93 4.32 -6.23
C ASN A 25 -5.02 4.00 -5.03
N VAL A 26 -4.22 4.99 -4.60
CA VAL A 26 -3.37 4.87 -3.43
C VAL A 26 -4.22 4.72 -2.16
N GLU A 27 -5.28 5.52 -2.03
CA GLU A 27 -6.23 5.43 -0.91
C GLU A 27 -6.92 4.06 -0.86
N GLU A 28 -7.37 3.54 -2.01
CA GLU A 28 -7.97 2.21 -2.11
C GLU A 28 -7.00 1.09 -1.69
N ASP A 29 -5.75 1.13 -2.17
CA ASP A 29 -4.75 0.11 -1.80
C ASP A 29 -4.39 0.19 -0.31
N ILE A 30 -4.35 1.39 0.29
CA ILE A 30 -4.15 1.56 1.74
C ILE A 30 -5.33 0.97 2.53
N LEU A 31 -6.57 1.21 2.10
CA LEU A 31 -7.76 0.64 2.75
C LEU A 31 -7.76 -0.88 2.68
N LYS A 32 -7.44 -1.46 1.52
CA LYS A 32 -7.33 -2.92 1.33
C LYS A 32 -6.25 -3.52 2.23
N TYR A 33 -5.10 -2.88 2.33
CA TYR A 33 -4.03 -3.33 3.22
C TYR A 33 -4.42 -3.26 4.69
N ASN A 34 -5.05 -2.18 5.13
CA ASN A 34 -5.52 -2.04 6.52
C ASN A 34 -6.57 -3.09 6.89
N ASP A 35 -7.50 -3.38 5.98
CA ASP A 35 -8.50 -4.41 6.20
C ASP A 35 -7.85 -5.80 6.31
N TRP A 36 -6.87 -6.09 5.45
CA TRP A 36 -6.09 -7.33 5.51
C TRP A 36 -5.28 -7.47 6.81
N LEU A 37 -4.65 -6.39 7.29
CA LEU A 37 -3.95 -6.39 8.58
C LEU A 37 -4.91 -6.70 9.73
N ARG A 38 -6.10 -6.08 9.74
CA ARG A 38 -7.15 -6.35 10.75
C ARG A 38 -7.61 -7.80 10.72
N ARG A 39 -7.91 -8.35 9.53
CA ARG A 39 -8.36 -9.75 9.39
C ARG A 39 -7.30 -10.77 9.79
N THR A 40 -6.03 -10.46 9.54
CA THR A 40 -4.91 -11.36 9.84
C THR A 40 -4.29 -11.12 11.22
N ASN A 41 -4.80 -10.15 11.98
CA ASN A 41 -4.26 -9.70 13.26
C ASN A 41 -2.76 -9.39 13.18
N ARG A 42 -2.34 -8.74 12.08
CA ARG A 42 -0.94 -8.41 11.79
C ARG A 42 -0.67 -6.93 12.06
N GLU A 43 0.56 -6.65 12.45
CA GLU A 43 1.04 -5.27 12.60
C GLU A 43 1.45 -4.67 11.25
N ASP A 44 1.38 -3.34 11.17
CA ASP A 44 1.85 -2.55 10.03
C ASP A 44 3.39 -2.61 9.94
N LYS A 45 3.91 -3.61 9.23
CA LYS A 45 5.33 -3.88 9.00
C LYS A 45 5.58 -4.14 7.52
N ILE A 46 6.77 -3.78 7.05
CA ILE A 46 7.14 -3.93 5.63
C ILE A 46 7.04 -5.39 5.18
N GLU A 47 7.44 -6.34 6.02
CA GLU A 47 7.32 -7.79 5.77
C GLU A 47 5.86 -8.23 5.56
N ASN A 48 4.94 -7.63 6.32
CA ASN A 48 3.51 -7.90 6.18
C ASN A 48 2.95 -7.23 4.93
N TYR A 49 3.50 -6.08 4.53
CA TYR A 49 3.16 -5.43 3.28
C TYR A 49 3.58 -6.26 2.06
N GLU A 50 4.80 -6.82 2.08
CA GLU A 50 5.24 -7.76 1.04
C GLU A 50 4.38 -9.02 0.98
N LYS A 51 4.01 -9.58 2.14
CA LYS A 51 3.06 -10.72 2.20
C LYS A 51 1.69 -10.38 1.65
N PHE A 52 1.19 -9.16 1.88
CA PHE A 52 -0.06 -8.69 1.30
C PHE A 52 0.03 -8.58 -0.23
N LEU A 53 1.15 -8.04 -0.74
CA LEU A 53 1.40 -7.94 -2.19
C LEU A 53 1.49 -9.31 -2.87
N GLN A 54 2.06 -10.31 -2.20
CA GLN A 54 2.16 -11.69 -2.73
C GLN A 54 0.85 -12.48 -2.65
N ALA A 55 -0.05 -12.12 -1.73
CA ALA A 55 -1.35 -12.77 -1.57
C ALA A 55 -2.46 -12.19 -2.48
N ARG A 56 -2.15 -11.11 -3.20
CA ARG A 56 -3.01 -10.46 -4.20
C ARG A 56 -2.80 -11.08 -5.57
#